data_AF-A0A2U1V0Z9-F1
#
_entry.id   AF-A0A2U1V0Z9-F1
#
_cell.length_a   1.000
_cell.length_b   1.000
_cell.length_c   1.000
_cell.angle_alpha   90.00
_cell.angle_beta   90.00
_cell.angle_gamma   90.00
#
_symmetry.space_group_name_H-M   'P 1'
#
loop_
_entity.id
_entity.type
_entity.pdbx_description
1 polymer ?
#
loop_
_entity_poly.entity_id
_entity_poly.type
_entity_poly.pdbx_seq_one_letter_code
_entity_poly.pdbx_strand_id
1 'polypeptide(L)'
;MLKPLGFAAALLLAGCADPVARPGTWQAGGVNDRNLRAMMADPAHERRGIGATDSHADTAAAAVQRLRQGKAYPLLDPRGSGAGSVGR
;
A
#
# COMPACT_ATOMS: atom_id res chain seq x y z
N MET A 1 -32.99 19.89 -21.27
CA MET A 1 -32.18 18.66 -21.41
C MET A 1 -30.72 18.98 -21.14
N LEU A 2 -30.33 19.09 -19.86
CA LEU A 2 -28.94 19.29 -19.42
C LEU A 2 -28.58 18.13 -18.51
N LYS A 3 -27.97 17.05 -19.02
CA LYS A 3 -27.55 15.91 -18.18
C LYS A 3 -26.51 14.91 -18.74
N PRO A 4 -25.73 15.17 -19.82
CA PRO A 4 -24.55 14.33 -20.10
C PRO A 4 -23.22 14.94 -19.61
N LEU A 5 -23.12 16.28 -19.52
CA LEU A 5 -21.86 16.97 -19.20
C LEU A 5 -21.38 16.75 -17.76
N GLY A 6 -22.30 16.64 -16.80
CA GLY A 6 -21.94 16.43 -15.39
C GLY A 6 -21.32 15.06 -15.12
N PHE A 7 -21.76 14.02 -15.85
CA PHE A 7 -21.25 12.66 -15.68
C PHE A 7 -19.86 12.50 -16.28
N ALA A 8 -19.63 13.11 -17.45
CA ALA A 8 -18.32 13.13 -18.09
C ALA A 8 -17.28 13.89 -17.24
N ALA A 9 -17.66 15.01 -16.64
CA ALA A 9 -16.78 15.77 -15.75
C ALA A 9 -16.42 14.99 -14.46
N ALA A 10 -17.38 14.27 -13.88
CA ALA A 10 -17.15 13.44 -12.69
C ALA A 10 -16.19 12.25 -12.97
N LEU A 11 -16.29 11.63 -14.16
CA LEU A 11 -15.38 10.56 -14.58
C LEU A 11 -13.94 11.07 -14.81
N LEU A 12 -13.78 12.30 -15.31
CA LEU A 12 -12.46 12.91 -15.53
C LEU A 12 -11.74 13.26 -14.21
N LEU A 13 -12.49 13.61 -13.16
CA LEU A 13 -11.93 13.91 -11.83
C LEU A 13 -11.54 12.64 -11.04
N ALA A 14 -12.18 11.49 -11.30
CA ALA A 14 -11.85 10.23 -10.64
C ALA A 14 -10.48 9.66 -11.02
N GLY A 15 -9.89 10.09 -12.15
CA GLY A 15 -8.56 9.67 -12.60
C GLY A 15 -7.40 10.56 -12.14
N CYS A 16 -7.67 11.70 -11.48
CA CYS A 16 -6.65 12.74 -11.23
C CYS A 16 -5.76 12.47 -9.99
N ALA A 17 -5.93 11.34 -9.31
CA ALA A 17 -5.05 10.89 -8.25
C ALA A 17 -4.65 9.44 -8.55
N ASP A 18 -3.60 9.25 -9.34
CA ASP A 18 -3.10 7.91 -9.64
C ASP A 18 -2.38 7.33 -8.41
N PRO A 19 -2.96 6.32 -7.72
CA PRO A 19 -2.33 5.72 -6.55
C PRO A 19 -1.09 4.89 -6.91
N VAL A 20 -0.83 4.62 -8.20
CA VAL A 20 0.38 3.92 -8.66
C VAL A 20 1.66 4.67 -8.24
N ALA A 21 1.63 6.00 -8.23
CA ALA A 21 2.78 6.83 -7.87
C ALA A 21 3.09 6.84 -6.35
N ARG A 22 2.21 6.28 -5.53
CA ARG A 22 2.32 6.26 -4.07
C ARG A 22 2.51 4.82 -3.58
N PRO A 23 3.75 4.41 -3.27
CA PRO A 23 4.05 3.07 -2.79
C PRO A 23 3.12 2.65 -1.65
N GLY A 24 2.55 1.45 -1.75
CA GLY A 24 1.65 0.89 -0.74
C GLY A 24 0.19 1.38 -0.78
N THR A 25 -0.16 2.34 -1.64
CA THR A 25 -1.55 2.84 -1.76
C THR A 25 -2.30 2.31 -2.97
N TRP A 26 -1.59 1.70 -3.92
CA TRP A 26 -2.20 1.09 -5.09
C TRP A 26 -2.97 -0.18 -4.70
N GLN A 27 -4.18 -0.31 -5.25
CA GLN A 27 -5.05 -1.48 -5.10
C GLN A 27 -5.56 -1.91 -6.48
N ALA A 28 -5.50 -3.21 -6.75
CA ALA A 28 -6.06 -3.78 -7.97
C ALA A 28 -7.59 -3.66 -7.98
N GLY A 29 -8.17 -3.33 -9.13
CA GLY A 29 -9.60 -3.31 -9.34
C GLY A 29 -9.99 -3.58 -10.80
N GLY A 30 -11.27 -3.94 -11.01
CA GLY A 30 -11.87 -4.08 -12.33
C GLY A 30 -11.11 -5.05 -13.26
N VAL A 31 -10.66 -4.53 -14.40
CA VAL A 31 -9.91 -5.32 -15.40
C VAL A 31 -8.53 -5.73 -14.88
N ASN A 32 -7.87 -4.89 -14.10
CA ASN A 32 -6.51 -5.15 -13.63
C ASN A 32 -6.50 -6.32 -12.63
N ASP A 33 -7.47 -6.36 -11.72
CA ASP A 33 -7.66 -7.48 -10.79
C ASP A 33 -7.88 -8.82 -11.53
N ARG A 34 -8.70 -8.83 -12.61
CA ARG A 34 -8.86 -10.02 -13.45
C ARG A 34 -7.58 -10.44 -14.15
N ASN A 35 -6.82 -9.49 -14.68
CA ASN A 35 -5.55 -9.78 -15.36
C ASN A 35 -4.54 -10.36 -14.37
N LEU A 36 -4.43 -9.80 -13.17
CA LEU A 36 -3.53 -10.27 -12.14
C LEU A 36 -3.86 -11.69 -11.69
N ARG A 37 -5.15 -12.01 -11.52
CA ARG A 37 -5.58 -13.38 -11.22
C ARG A 37 -5.27 -14.36 -12.35
N ALA A 38 -5.38 -13.93 -13.61
CA ALA A 38 -5.00 -14.75 -14.77
C ALA A 38 -3.48 -14.93 -14.93
N MET A 39 -2.69 -13.94 -14.51
CA MET A 39 -1.22 -13.98 -14.56
C MET A 39 -0.57 -14.66 -13.36
N MET A 40 -1.34 -14.97 -12.31
CA MET A 40 -0.81 -15.51 -11.07
C MET A 40 -0.32 -16.95 -11.26
N ALA A 41 0.94 -17.22 -10.93
CA ALA A 41 1.55 -18.55 -11.09
C ALA A 41 0.97 -19.60 -10.12
N ASP A 42 0.63 -19.19 -8.90
CA ASP A 42 -0.06 -20.02 -7.91
C ASP A 42 -1.22 -19.23 -7.28
N PRO A 43 -2.49 -19.64 -7.47
CA PRO A 43 -3.65 -19.00 -6.86
C PRO A 43 -3.61 -18.94 -5.32
N ALA A 44 -2.83 -19.81 -4.65
CA ALA A 44 -2.67 -19.76 -3.20
C ALA A 44 -1.99 -18.47 -2.72
N HIS A 45 -1.18 -17.83 -3.57
CA HIS A 45 -0.48 -16.59 -3.26
C HIS A 45 -1.42 -15.38 -3.13
N GLU A 46 -2.63 -15.42 -3.71
CA GLU A 46 -3.64 -14.37 -3.52
C GLU A 46 -4.05 -14.23 -2.04
N ARG A 47 -4.09 -15.35 -1.31
CA ARG A 47 -4.55 -15.39 0.09
C ARG A 47 -3.42 -15.23 1.10
N ARG A 48 -2.25 -15.80 0.79
CA ARG A 48 -1.14 -15.92 1.76
C ARG A 48 0.05 -15.03 1.41
N GLY A 49 0.10 -14.50 0.19
CA GLY A 49 1.29 -13.89 -0.37
C GLY A 49 2.43 -14.90 -0.56
N ILE A 50 3.51 -14.42 -1.16
CA ILE A 50 4.82 -15.04 -1.12
C ILE A 50 5.77 -14.05 -0.49
N GLY A 51 6.48 -14.47 0.56
CA GLY A 51 7.55 -13.65 1.12
C GLY A 51 8.64 -13.49 0.07
N ALA A 52 9.03 -12.25 -0.23
CA ALA A 52 10.23 -12.02 -1.03
C ALA A 52 11.46 -12.37 -0.18
N THR A 53 12.48 -12.97 -0.78
CA THR A 53 13.70 -13.41 -0.07
C THR A 53 14.43 -12.25 0.60
N ASP A 54 14.27 -11.04 0.07
CA ASP A 54 14.79 -9.77 0.56
C ASP A 54 13.76 -8.96 1.36
N SER A 55 12.55 -9.50 1.58
CA SER A 55 11.55 -8.79 2.37
C SER A 55 11.94 -8.76 3.84
N HIS A 56 11.87 -7.57 4.44
CA HIS A 56 11.98 -7.38 5.89
C HIS A 56 10.69 -7.83 6.62
N ALA A 57 10.06 -8.92 6.16
CA ALA A 57 8.80 -9.43 6.70
C ALA A 57 8.92 -9.75 8.19
N ASP A 58 10.05 -10.30 8.62
CA ASP A 58 10.34 -10.59 10.03
C ASP A 58 10.36 -9.31 10.88
N THR A 59 10.97 -8.24 10.37
CA THR A 59 11.02 -6.94 11.05
C THR A 59 9.61 -6.35 11.21
N ALA A 60 8.79 -6.41 10.15
CA ALA A 60 7.41 -5.92 10.19
C ALA A 60 6.52 -6.79 11.11
N ALA A 61 6.65 -8.11 11.04
CA ALA A 61 5.93 -9.05 11.90
C ALA A 61 6.28 -8.83 13.38
N ALA A 62 7.57 -8.63 13.70
CA ALA A 62 8.03 -8.33 15.05
C ALA A 62 7.46 -6.99 15.57
N ALA A 63 7.36 -5.97 14.72
CA ALA A 63 6.74 -4.70 15.08
C ALA A 63 5.24 -4.85 15.39
N VAL A 64 4.49 -5.58 14.55
CA VAL A 64 3.07 -5.88 14.78
C VAL A 64 2.87 -6.69 16.05
N GLN A 65 3.72 -7.68 16.31
CA GLN A 65 3.63 -8.50 17.51
C GLN A 65 3.90 -7.69 18.78
N ARG A 66 4.88 -6.77 18.75
CA ARG A 66 5.13 -5.82 19.84
C ARG A 66 3.91 -4.94 20.11
N LEU A 67 3.29 -4.40 19.07
CA LEU A 67 2.07 -3.59 19.20
C LEU A 67 0.95 -4.38 19.89
N ARG A 68 0.69 -5.62 19.45
CA ARG A 68 -0.34 -6.50 20.06
C ARG A 68 -0.04 -6.86 21.52
N GLN A 69 1.23 -6.91 21.90
CA GLN A 69 1.67 -7.17 23.28
C GLN A 69 1.69 -5.91 24.17
N GLY A 70 1.27 -4.73 23.65
CA GLY A 70 1.38 -3.47 24.38
C GLY A 70 2.81 -2.96 24.55
N LYS A 71 3.76 -3.48 23.76
CA LYS A 71 5.19 -3.13 23.78
C LYS A 71 5.56 -2.24 22.59
N ALA A 72 4.65 -1.36 22.17
CA ALA A 72 4.94 -0.40 21.11
C ALA A 72 6.07 0.54 21.55
N TYR A 73 7.00 0.86 20.64
CA TYR A 73 8.00 1.88 20.92
C TYR A 73 7.29 3.22 21.11
N PRO A 74 7.74 4.05 22.08
CA PRO A 74 7.24 5.41 22.19
C PRO A 74 7.49 6.12 20.86
N LEU A 75 6.49 6.85 20.39
CA LEU A 75 6.66 7.70 19.22
C LEU A 75 7.78 8.68 19.51
N LEU A 76 8.76 8.69 18.60
CA LEU A 76 9.81 9.69 18.55
C LEU A 76 9.15 11.09 18.59
N ASP A 77 9.49 11.90 19.59
CA ASP A 77 8.97 13.28 19.69
C ASP A 77 9.32 14.00 18.37
N PRO A 78 8.32 14.57 17.65
CA PRO A 78 8.58 15.33 16.44
C PRO A 78 9.51 16.53 16.65
N ARG A 79 9.78 16.93 17.91
CA ARG A 79 10.77 17.97 18.26
C ARG A 79 12.21 17.47 18.40
N GLY A 80 12.44 16.16 18.40
CA GLY A 80 13.75 15.57 18.74
C GLY A 80 14.34 14.61 17.71
N SER A 81 13.66 14.37 16.59
CA SER A 81 14.00 13.23 15.72
C SER A 81 14.57 13.71 14.41
N GLY A 82 15.87 14.05 14.44
CA GLY A 82 16.71 14.17 13.26
C GLY A 82 16.86 12.82 12.55
N ALA A 83 15.78 12.32 11.95
CA ALA A 83 15.83 11.26 10.95
C ALA A 83 16.37 11.88 9.66
N GLY A 84 17.66 12.18 9.69
CA GLY A 84 18.37 12.96 8.70
C GLY A 84 19.80 13.25 9.13
N SER A 85 20.54 12.23 9.59
CA SER A 85 22.00 12.31 9.55
C SER A 85 22.58 10.95 9.15
N VAL A 86 23.11 10.98 7.94
CA VAL A 86 24.04 10.01 7.36
C VAL A 86 25.28 9.92 8.26
N GLY A 87 25.82 8.71 8.46
CA GLY A 87 27.23 8.54 8.79
C GLY A 87 27.56 7.42 9.79
N ARG A 88 27.98 6.26 9.28
CA ARG A 88 29.41 5.92 9.25
C ARG A 88 29.69 4.79 8.27
#